data_AF-A0A0S8CQQ2-F1
#
_entry.id   AF-A0A0S8CQQ2-F1
#
_cell.length_a   1.000
_cell.length_b   1.000
_cell.length_c   1.000
_cell.angle_alpha   90.00
_cell.angle_beta   90.00
_cell.angle_gamma   90.00
#
_symmetry.space_group_name_H-M   'P 1'
#
loop_
_entity.id
_entity.type
_entity.pdbx_description
1 polymer ?
#
loop_
_entity_poly.entity_id
_entity_poly.type
_entity_poly.pdbx_seq_one_letter_code
_entity_poly.pdbx_strand_id
1 'polypeptide(L)'
;MPDFISLIVAKYNYWIYITLMMIGLYAMIAKNNLVKKIVGMNIFQTAIILFYVSIGAKKGATIPIIEHGHGEELHGAASHVVHAVDYINPLPHVLMLTAIVVAVATLGVALALAVKVHDKYKTLEEDEILAQLREK
;
A
#
# COMPACT_ATOMS: atom_id res chain seq x y z
N MET A 1 19.06 14.33 24.69
CA MET A 1 18.26 13.10 24.87
C MET A 1 16.74 13.30 24.76
N PRO A 2 16.09 14.36 25.29
CA PRO A 2 14.65 14.56 25.09
C PRO A 2 14.24 14.81 23.62
N ASP A 3 15.15 15.38 22.81
CA ASP A 3 14.93 15.60 21.38
C ASP A 3 14.81 14.31 20.54
N PHE A 4 15.43 13.22 21.00
CA PHE A 4 15.38 11.96 20.26
C PHE A 4 14.03 11.25 20.46
N ILE A 5 13.50 11.30 21.70
CA ILE A 5 12.18 10.77 22.03
C ILE A 5 11.10 11.62 21.36
N SER A 6 11.24 12.95 21.33
CA SER A 6 10.28 13.83 20.64
C SER A 6 10.28 13.61 19.12
N LEU A 7 11.44 13.34 18.49
CA LEU A 7 11.54 12.95 17.08
C LEU A 7 10.87 11.61 16.78
N ILE A 8 11.07 10.60 17.64
CA ILE A 8 10.44 9.28 17.50
C ILE A 8 8.92 9.41 17.63
N VAL A 9 8.43 10.14 18.63
CA VAL A 9 6.99 10.36 18.84
C VAL A 9 6.41 11.22 17.72
N ALA A 10 7.12 12.22 17.22
CA ALA A 10 6.66 13.07 16.11
C ALA A 10 6.55 12.31 14.78
N LYS A 11 7.35 11.24 14.59
CA LYS A 11 7.39 10.43 13.36
C LYS A 11 6.93 8.99 13.57
N TYR A 12 6.18 8.70 14.63
CA TYR A 12 5.83 7.32 15.02
C TYR A 12 5.16 6.54 13.90
N ASN A 13 4.30 7.19 13.10
CA ASN A 13 3.66 6.63 11.92
C ASN A 13 4.67 5.99 10.95
N TYR A 14 5.75 6.71 10.63
CA TYR A 14 6.76 6.23 9.69
C TYR A 14 7.49 4.99 10.19
N TRP A 15 7.84 4.97 11.48
CA TRP A 15 8.52 3.82 12.09
C TRP A 15 7.64 2.56 12.09
N ILE A 16 6.34 2.72 12.36
CA ILE A 16 5.38 1.61 12.31
C ILE A 16 5.30 1.05 10.88
N TYR A 17 5.17 1.90 9.87
CA TYR A 17 5.06 1.43 8.48
C TYR A 17 6.34 0.78 7.97
N ILE A 18 7.52 1.33 8.31
CA ILE A 18 8.81 0.71 7.97
C ILE A 18 8.93 -0.67 8.62
N THR A 19 8.57 -0.79 9.89
CA THR A 19 8.61 -2.08 10.59
C THR A 19 7.64 -3.09 9.96
N LEU A 20 6.42 -2.66 9.65
CA LEU A 20 5.42 -3.50 8.97
C LEU A 20 5.89 -3.96 7.59
N MET A 21 6.54 -3.06 6.84
CA MET A 21 7.16 -3.36 5.56
C MET A 21 8.29 -4.40 5.72
N MET A 22 9.16 -4.25 6.71
CA MET A 22 10.21 -5.26 6.99
C MET A 22 9.62 -6.63 7.37
N ILE A 23 8.53 -6.66 8.12
CA ILE A 23 7.81 -7.90 8.47
C ILE A 23 7.23 -8.56 7.21
N GLY A 24 6.60 -7.79 6.32
CA GLY A 24 6.05 -8.30 5.06
C GLY A 24 7.15 -8.88 4.15
N LEU A 25 8.28 -8.18 4.02
CA LEU A 25 9.43 -8.65 3.24
C LEU A 25 10.04 -9.93 3.84
N TYR A 26 10.19 -9.97 5.17
CA TYR A 26 10.66 -11.16 5.86
C TYR A 26 9.75 -12.36 5.64
N ALA A 27 8.42 -12.18 5.75
CA ALA A 27 7.45 -13.24 5.52
C ALA A 27 7.49 -13.79 4.08
N MET A 28 7.79 -12.95 3.09
CA MET A 28 7.93 -13.36 1.69
C MET A 28 9.15 -14.25 1.45
N ILE A 29 10.27 -13.97 2.14
CA ILE A 29 11.54 -14.69 1.95
C ILE A 29 11.60 -15.95 2.83
N ALA A 30 11.21 -15.84 4.11
CA ALA A 30 11.49 -16.85 5.12
C ALA A 30 10.43 -17.94 5.28
N LYS A 31 9.26 -17.83 4.63
CA LYS A 31 8.18 -18.83 4.76
C LYS A 31 8.21 -19.79 3.57
N ASN A 32 8.22 -21.10 3.83
CA ASN A 32 8.26 -22.11 2.77
C ASN A 32 6.88 -22.33 2.11
N ASN A 33 5.80 -22.06 2.83
CA ASN A 33 4.45 -22.20 2.31
C ASN A 33 4.08 -21.03 1.37
N LEU A 34 3.66 -21.34 0.14
CA LEU A 34 3.31 -20.36 -0.89
C LEU A 34 2.21 -19.39 -0.45
N VAL A 35 1.18 -19.86 0.29
CA VAL A 35 0.10 -18.98 0.78
C VAL A 35 0.63 -17.98 1.81
N LYS A 36 1.54 -18.41 2.69
CA LYS A 36 2.18 -17.51 3.68
C LYS A 36 3.05 -16.46 2.98
N LYS A 37 3.72 -16.81 1.88
CA LYS A 37 4.44 -15.82 1.05
C LYS A 37 3.50 -14.81 0.41
N ILE A 38 2.36 -15.26 -0.13
CA ILE A 38 1.33 -14.39 -0.73
C ILE A 38 0.77 -13.41 0.32
N VAL A 39 0.50 -13.87 1.54
CA VAL A 39 0.08 -13.00 2.65
C VAL A 39 1.17 -12.00 3.03
N GLY A 40 2.44 -12.45 3.09
CA GLY A 40 3.58 -11.56 3.32
C GLY A 40 3.71 -10.45 2.27
N MET A 41 3.49 -10.80 0.99
CA MET A 41 3.43 -9.85 -0.12
C MET A 41 2.33 -8.81 0.05
N ASN A 42 1.13 -9.23 0.48
CA ASN A 42 0.03 -8.31 0.71
C ASN A 42 0.32 -7.33 1.87
N ILE A 43 0.87 -7.83 2.98
CA ILE A 43 1.30 -6.99 4.11
C ILE A 43 2.35 -5.97 3.66
N PHE A 44 3.32 -6.38 2.85
CA PHE A 44 4.35 -5.51 2.29
C PHE A 44 3.76 -4.38 1.42
N GLN A 45 2.84 -4.73 0.51
CA GLN A 45 2.14 -3.75 -0.34
C GLN A 45 1.33 -2.76 0.49
N THR A 46 0.55 -3.24 1.47
CA THR A 46 -0.24 -2.38 2.36
C THR A 46 0.64 -1.44 3.18
N ALA A 47 1.79 -1.91 3.67
CA ALA A 47 2.74 -1.07 4.41
C ALA A 47 3.30 0.08 3.55
N ILE A 48 3.64 -0.20 2.28
CA ILE A 48 4.10 0.83 1.32
C ILE A 48 2.98 1.86 1.07
N ILE A 49 1.74 1.40 0.90
CA ILE A 49 0.60 2.29 0.69
C ILE A 49 0.43 3.24 1.88
N LEU A 50 0.40 2.69 3.10
CA LEU A 50 0.28 3.50 4.32
C LEU A 50 1.43 4.48 4.49
N PHE A 51 2.65 4.08 4.15
CA PHE A 51 3.82 4.95 4.17
C PHE A 51 3.64 6.16 3.23
N TYR A 52 3.23 5.93 1.98
CA TYR A 52 3.01 7.01 1.00
C TYR A 52 1.84 7.92 1.37
N VAL A 53 0.73 7.36 1.87
CA VAL A 53 -0.41 8.17 2.35
C VAL A 53 0.01 9.07 3.49
N SER A 54 0.84 8.56 4.42
CA SER A 54 1.34 9.36 5.54
C SER A 54 2.28 10.49 5.13
N ILE A 55 2.99 10.36 4.01
CA ILE A 55 3.81 11.46 3.44
C ILE A 55 2.90 12.54 2.83
N GLY A 56 1.80 12.13 2.18
CA GLY A 56 0.84 13.04 1.55
C GLY A 56 -0.08 13.78 2.54
N ALA A 57 -0.13 13.33 3.79
CA ALA A 57 -0.98 13.91 4.83
C ALA A 57 -0.42 15.24 5.36
N LYS A 58 -1.26 16.28 5.33
CA LYS A 58 -0.93 17.63 5.82
C LYS A 58 -1.91 18.06 6.91
N LYS A 59 -1.41 18.65 8.00
CA LYS A 59 -2.25 19.18 9.09
C LYS A 59 -3.02 20.41 8.61
N GLY A 60 -4.33 20.43 8.86
CA GLY A 60 -5.22 21.56 8.52
C GLY A 60 -5.58 21.65 7.04
N ALA A 61 -5.25 20.64 6.23
CA ALA A 61 -5.60 20.60 4.83
C ALA A 61 -6.85 19.74 4.58
N THR A 62 -7.71 20.21 3.69
CA THR A 62 -8.95 19.60 3.23
C THR A 62 -8.69 18.59 2.10
N ILE A 63 -9.65 17.68 1.88
CA ILE A 63 -9.65 16.71 0.77
C ILE A 63 -9.51 17.42 -0.59
N PRO A 64 -8.81 16.84 -1.58
CA PRO A 64 -8.47 17.51 -2.83
C PRO A 64 -9.66 17.45 -3.81
N ILE A 65 -10.81 17.98 -3.37
CA ILE A 65 -12.05 18.10 -4.12
C ILE A 65 -12.40 19.59 -4.16
N ILE A 66 -12.49 20.16 -5.36
CA ILE A 66 -12.84 21.56 -5.55
C ILE A 66 -14.37 21.66 -5.50
N GLU A 67 -14.91 22.26 -4.44
CA GLU A 67 -16.37 22.36 -4.24
C GLU A 67 -17.08 23.27 -5.26
N HIS A 68 -16.37 24.21 -5.90
CA HIS A 68 -16.97 25.21 -6.80
C HIS A 68 -16.52 25.04 -8.27
N GLY A 69 -16.12 23.83 -8.66
CA GLY A 69 -15.70 23.50 -10.01
C GLY A 69 -16.87 23.17 -10.94
N HIS A 70 -17.38 24.21 -11.62
CA HIS A 70 -18.24 24.17 -12.83
C HIS A 70 -19.77 24.05 -12.65
N GLY A 71 -20.42 25.23 -12.73
CA GLY A 71 -21.58 25.45 -13.60
C GLY A 71 -22.97 25.36 -12.97
N GLU A 72 -23.43 26.44 -12.31
CA GLU A 72 -24.69 27.11 -12.66
C GLU A 72 -24.78 28.49 -11.98
N GLU A 73 -24.92 29.51 -12.83
CA GLU A 73 -25.41 30.87 -12.61
C GLU A 73 -25.74 31.31 -11.17
N LEU A 74 -24.78 31.95 -10.47
CA LEU A 74 -25.15 33.01 -9.53
C LEU A 74 -24.26 34.24 -9.76
N HIS A 75 -24.93 35.31 -10.13
CA HIS A 75 -24.45 36.67 -10.34
C HIS A 75 -23.36 37.12 -9.36
N GLY A 76 -22.21 37.54 -9.89
CA GLY A 76 -21.21 38.28 -9.13
C GLY A 76 -19.81 37.73 -9.34
N ALA A 77 -19.02 38.44 -10.12
CA ALA A 77 -17.62 38.15 -10.33
C ALA A 77 -16.84 38.12 -9.01
N ALA A 78 -16.41 36.93 -8.60
CA ALA A 78 -15.24 36.77 -7.75
C ALA A 78 -14.48 35.53 -8.21
N SER A 79 -13.31 35.77 -8.79
CA SER A 79 -12.25 34.78 -8.98
C SER A 79 -12.05 34.01 -7.67
N HIS A 80 -12.62 32.82 -7.54
CA HIS A 80 -12.28 31.92 -6.44
C HIS A 80 -10.86 31.41 -6.67
N VAL A 81 -9.89 32.15 -6.15
CA VAL A 81 -8.49 31.76 -6.14
C VAL A 81 -8.37 30.46 -5.35
N VAL A 82 -8.05 29.37 -6.04
CA VAL A 82 -7.79 28.08 -5.39
C VAL A 82 -6.52 28.21 -4.56
N HIS A 83 -6.66 28.24 -3.24
CA HIS A 83 -5.52 28.21 -2.32
C HIS A 83 -5.01 26.78 -2.19
N ALA A 84 -4.05 26.40 -3.06
CA ALA A 84 -3.45 25.06 -3.07
C ALA A 84 -2.83 24.62 -1.72
N VAL A 85 -2.55 25.57 -0.82
CA VAL A 85 -2.03 25.31 0.52
C VAL A 85 -3.08 24.63 1.41
N ASP A 86 -4.36 24.83 1.15
CA ASP A 86 -5.45 24.33 1.99
C ASP A 86 -5.86 22.90 1.62
N TYR A 87 -5.26 22.31 0.59
CA TYR A 87 -5.58 20.97 0.11
C TYR A 87 -4.45 19.97 0.39
N ILE A 88 -4.82 18.72 0.67
CA ILE A 88 -3.85 17.61 0.76
C ILE A 88 -3.28 17.31 -0.62
N ASN A 89 -2.08 16.72 -0.68
CA ASN A 89 -1.45 16.41 -1.95
C ASN A 89 -2.28 15.34 -2.70
N PRO A 90 -2.83 15.64 -3.90
CA PRO A 90 -3.62 14.68 -4.65
C PRO A 90 -2.77 13.57 -5.28
N LEU A 91 -1.46 13.81 -5.48
CA LEU A 91 -0.58 12.88 -6.18
C LEU A 91 -0.44 11.56 -5.42
N PRO A 92 -0.08 11.52 -4.12
CA PRO A 92 -0.06 10.27 -3.36
C PRO A 92 -1.41 9.57 -3.35
N HIS A 93 -2.52 10.29 -3.24
CA HIS A 93 -3.85 9.68 -3.15
C HIS A 93 -4.21 8.90 -4.43
N VAL A 94 -3.96 9.49 -5.60
CA VAL A 94 -4.22 8.82 -6.89
C VAL A 94 -3.25 7.65 -7.11
N LEU A 95 -1.95 7.84 -6.84
CA LEU A 95 -0.95 6.77 -7.00
C LEU A 95 -1.26 5.56 -6.11
N MET A 96 -1.74 5.80 -4.89
CA MET A 96 -2.10 4.72 -3.97
C MET A 96 -3.41 4.03 -4.36
N LEU A 97 -4.41 4.76 -4.87
CA LEU A 97 -5.63 4.15 -5.40
C LEU A 97 -5.31 3.16 -6.52
N THR A 98 -4.44 3.54 -7.46
CA THR A 98 -3.96 2.63 -8.51
C THR A 98 -3.20 1.44 -7.93
N ALA A 99 -2.30 1.67 -6.97
CA ALA A 99 -1.54 0.60 -6.33
C ALA A 99 -2.44 -0.43 -5.63
N ILE A 100 -3.52 0.00 -4.97
CA ILE A 100 -4.50 -0.89 -4.32
C ILE A 100 -5.18 -1.80 -5.34
N VAL A 101 -5.63 -1.25 -6.47
CA VAL A 101 -6.29 -2.05 -7.53
C VAL A 101 -5.33 -3.10 -8.09
N VAL A 102 -4.08 -2.72 -8.36
CA VAL A 102 -3.03 -3.64 -8.83
C VAL A 102 -2.71 -4.70 -7.77
N ALA A 103 -2.64 -4.34 -6.49
CA ALA A 103 -2.40 -5.29 -5.40
C ALA A 103 -3.50 -6.35 -5.31
N VAL A 104 -4.78 -5.97 -5.41
CA VAL A 104 -5.90 -6.93 -5.41
C VAL A 104 -5.89 -7.82 -6.65
N ALA A 105 -5.60 -7.26 -7.83
CA ALA A 105 -5.49 -8.04 -9.06
C ALA A 105 -4.36 -9.08 -9.00
N THR A 106 -3.17 -8.66 -8.55
CA THR A 106 -2.02 -9.56 -8.39
C THR A 106 -2.25 -10.63 -7.31
N LEU A 107 -2.93 -10.30 -6.22
CA LEU A 107 -3.34 -11.26 -5.20
C LEU A 107 -4.27 -12.34 -5.78
N GLY A 108 -5.27 -11.94 -6.57
CA GLY A 108 -6.19 -12.87 -7.23
C GLY A 108 -5.45 -13.85 -8.16
N VAL A 109 -4.52 -13.33 -8.97
CA VAL A 109 -3.69 -14.16 -9.86
C VAL A 109 -2.76 -15.08 -9.05
N ALA A 110 -2.13 -14.57 -7.99
CA ALA A 110 -1.25 -15.37 -7.15
C ALA A 110 -1.98 -16.53 -6.46
N LEU A 111 -3.21 -16.30 -5.97
CA LEU A 111 -4.04 -17.34 -5.39
C LEU A 111 -4.50 -18.36 -6.43
N ALA A 112 -4.91 -17.91 -7.62
CA ALA A 112 -5.26 -18.81 -8.72
C ALA A 112 -4.09 -19.71 -9.13
N LEU A 113 -2.87 -19.15 -9.16
CA LEU A 113 -1.65 -19.91 -9.38
C LEU A 113 -1.37 -20.89 -8.23
N ALA A 114 -1.56 -20.49 -6.97
CA ALA A 114 -1.40 -21.37 -5.82
C ALA A 114 -2.34 -22.59 -5.90
N VAL A 115 -3.62 -22.37 -6.26
CA VAL A 115 -4.58 -23.48 -6.48
C VAL A 115 -4.10 -24.40 -7.60
N LYS A 116 -3.66 -23.85 -8.74
CA LYS A 116 -3.15 -24.66 -9.86
C LYS A 116 -1.89 -25.45 -9.52
N VAL A 117 -1.00 -24.87 -8.70
CA VAL A 117 0.21 -25.54 -8.19
C VAL A 117 -0.18 -26.70 -7.27
N HIS A 118 -1.11 -26.47 -6.34
CA HIS A 118 -1.63 -27.51 -5.48
C HIS A 118 -2.30 -28.64 -6.27
N ASP A 119 -3.06 -28.33 -7.32
CA ASP A 119 -3.71 -29.35 -8.14
C ASP A 119 -2.69 -30.28 -8.83
N LYS A 120 -1.55 -29.74 -9.26
CA LYS A 120 -0.48 -30.47 -9.96
C LYS A 120 0.47 -31.23 -9.02
N TYR A 121 0.92 -30.60 -7.94
CA TYR A 121 1.96 -31.14 -7.05
C TYR A 121 1.41 -31.71 -5.74
N LYS A 122 0.11 -31.49 -5.44
CA LYS A 122 -0.58 -31.89 -4.20
C LYS A 122 0.04 -31.33 -2.92
N THR A 123 0.89 -30.31 -3.04
CA THR A 123 1.54 -29.60 -1.94
C THR A 123 1.64 -28.12 -2.27
N LEU A 124 1.73 -27.30 -1.23
CA LEU A 124 1.96 -25.85 -1.29
C LEU A 124 3.26 -25.46 -0.57
N GLU A 125 4.06 -26.44 -0.15
CA GLU A 125 5.38 -26.22 0.41
C GLU A 125 6.42 -26.16 -0.71
N GLU A 126 7.18 -25.08 -0.76
CA GLU A 126 8.15 -24.83 -1.82
C GLU A 126 9.26 -25.89 -1.88
N ASP A 127 9.76 -26.36 -0.73
CA ASP A 127 10.83 -27.35 -0.65
C ASP A 127 10.43 -28.68 -1.33
N GLU A 128 9.18 -29.11 -1.11
CA GLU A 128 8.64 -30.34 -1.70
C GLU A 128 8.44 -30.19 -3.21
N ILE A 129 7.96 -29.03 -3.67
CA ILE A 129 7.80 -28.73 -5.09
C ILE A 129 9.15 -28.75 -5.81
N LEU A 130 10.18 -28.14 -5.20
CA LEU A 130 11.54 -28.10 -5.74
C LEU A 130 12.17 -29.50 -5.81
N ALA A 131 11.95 -30.34 -4.79
CA ALA A 131 12.39 -31.73 -4.80
C ALA A 131 11.76 -32.52 -5.97
N GLN A 132 10.43 -32.45 -6.11
CA GLN A 132 9.70 -33.13 -7.21
C GLN A 132 10.11 -32.62 -8.61
N LEU A 133 10.49 -31.34 -8.73
CA LEU A 133 10.98 -30.77 -9.98
C LEU A 133 12.39 -31.25 -10.33
N ARG A 134 13.23 -31.54 -9.34
CA ARG A 134 14.61 -32.00 -9.54
C ARG A 134 14.70 -33.49 -9.88
N GLU A 135 13.68 -34.26 -9.50
CA GLU A 135 13.56 -35.69 -9.82
C GLU A 135 13.00 -35.97 -11.23
N LYS A 136 12.50 -34.94 -11.93
CA LYS A 136 12.06 -35.00 -13.33
C LYS A 136 13.12 -34.48 -14.29
#